data_AF-A0A8B5X5R6-F1
#
_entry.id   AF-A0A8B5X5R6-F1
#
_cell.length_a   1.000
_cell.length_b   1.000
_cell.length_c   1.000
_cell.angle_alpha   90.00
_cell.angle_beta   90.00
_cell.angle_gamma   90.00
#
_symmetry.space_group_name_H-M   'P 1'
#
loop_
_entity.id
_entity.type
_entity.pdbx_description
1 polymer ?
#
loop_
_entity_poly.entity_id
_entity_poly.type
_entity_poly.pdbx_seq_one_letter_code
_entity_poly.pdbx_strand_id
1 'polypeptide(L)'
;MKAVNPSPSAGYRFDDPPDPKRVAYDLWCIQEDRRMAGRPLQSTEMLVRELRERQPQWPEDAIHRGVAHFLAWMLADHAAHIAWRQRYLANVHRWAAPARPRTARRARGDPERPPPATGGAEPDTTAIPTRPGIF
;
A
#
# COMPACT_ATOMS: atom_id res chain seq x y z
N MET A 1 4.78 -41.55 -45.08
CA MET A 1 4.60 -41.28 -43.63
C MET A 1 4.16 -39.82 -43.49
N LYS A 2 2.88 -39.56 -43.22
CA LYS A 2 2.34 -38.20 -43.05
C LYS A 2 2.37 -37.86 -41.55
N ALA A 3 3.04 -36.76 -41.20
CA ALA A 3 3.01 -36.21 -39.86
C ALA A 3 1.61 -35.63 -39.58
N VAL A 4 0.91 -36.22 -38.61
CA VAL A 4 -0.30 -35.64 -38.02
C VAL A 4 0.17 -34.59 -37.03
N ASN A 5 -0.02 -33.32 -37.36
CA ASN A 5 0.10 -32.22 -36.40
C ASN A 5 -1.16 -32.20 -35.54
N PRO A 6 -1.09 -32.42 -34.21
CA PRO A 6 -2.19 -32.04 -33.33
C PRO A 6 -2.16 -30.52 -33.18
N SER A 7 -3.11 -29.84 -33.82
CA SER A 7 -3.43 -28.45 -33.45
C SER A 7 -3.82 -28.42 -31.97
N PRO A 8 -3.16 -27.62 -31.12
CA PRO A 8 -3.65 -27.36 -29.78
C PRO A 8 -4.78 -26.33 -29.92
N SER A 9 -5.97 -26.79 -30.30
CA SER A 9 -7.18 -26.08 -29.92
C SER A 9 -7.25 -26.16 -28.39
N ALA A 10 -6.66 -25.18 -27.72
CA ALA A 10 -6.89 -24.90 -26.31
C ALA A 10 -8.38 -24.56 -26.17
N GLY A 11 -9.21 -25.60 -26.20
CA GLY A 11 -10.62 -25.52 -25.90
C GLY A 11 -10.71 -25.10 -24.45
N TYR A 12 -11.07 -23.83 -24.24
CA TYR A 12 -11.67 -23.41 -22.99
C TYR A 12 -12.83 -24.39 -22.74
N ARG A 13 -12.66 -25.31 -21.79
CA ARG A 13 -13.74 -26.20 -21.40
C ARG A 13 -14.78 -25.30 -20.74
N PHE A 14 -16.02 -25.41 -21.19
CA PHE A 14 -17.15 -24.70 -20.61
C PHE A 14 -17.35 -25.04 -19.11
N ASP A 15 -16.72 -26.12 -18.66
CA ASP A 15 -16.72 -26.61 -17.28
C ASP A 15 -15.65 -25.97 -16.37
N ASP A 16 -14.72 -25.18 -16.92
CA ASP A 16 -13.72 -24.52 -16.09
C ASP A 16 -14.39 -23.38 -15.29
N PRO A 17 -14.27 -23.38 -13.95
CA PRO A 17 -14.85 -22.31 -13.14
C PRO A 17 -14.25 -20.96 -13.56
N PRO A 18 -15.08 -19.89 -13.63
CA PRO A 18 -14.59 -18.59 -14.06
C PRO A 18 -13.48 -18.11 -13.11
N ASP A 19 -12.44 -17.52 -13.68
CA ASP A 19 -11.35 -16.91 -12.91
C ASP A 19 -11.95 -15.90 -11.91
N PRO A 20 -11.68 -16.02 -10.60
CA PRO A 20 -12.14 -15.07 -9.60
C PRO A 20 -11.82 -13.61 -9.94
N LYS A 21 -10.72 -13.35 -10.65
CA LYS A 21 -10.38 -12.00 -11.13
C LYS A 21 -11.36 -11.48 -12.17
N ARG A 22 -11.85 -12.35 -13.05
CA ARG A 22 -12.88 -12.00 -14.05
C ARG A 22 -14.20 -11.66 -13.37
N VAL A 23 -14.62 -12.47 -12.41
CA VAL A 23 -15.82 -12.18 -11.61
C VAL A 23 -15.69 -10.81 -10.92
N ALA A 24 -14.54 -10.54 -10.28
CA ALA A 24 -14.28 -9.27 -9.61
C ALA A 24 -14.31 -8.08 -10.58
N TYR A 25 -13.76 -8.26 -11.79
CA TYR A 25 -13.78 -7.26 -12.84
C TYR A 25 -15.21 -6.97 -13.32
N ASP A 26 -16.01 -8.00 -13.56
CA ASP A 26 -17.41 -7.83 -13.99
C ASP A 26 -18.25 -7.11 -12.93
N LEU A 27 -18.03 -7.40 -11.64
CA LEU A 27 -18.65 -6.66 -10.53
C LEU A 27 -18.24 -5.17 -10.54
N TRP A 28 -16.95 -4.89 -10.79
CA TRP A 28 -16.46 -3.52 -10.90
C TRP A 28 -17.10 -2.79 -12.09
N CYS A 29 -17.22 -3.44 -13.25
CA CYS A 29 -17.88 -2.87 -14.43
C CYS A 29 -19.34 -2.49 -14.14
N ILE A 30 -20.12 -3.38 -13.50
CA ILE A 30 -21.50 -3.08 -13.11
C ILE A 30 -21.56 -1.83 -12.23
N GLN A 31 -20.66 -1.74 -11.24
CA GLN A 31 -20.62 -0.58 -10.35
C GLN A 31 -20.15 0.70 -11.04
N GLU A 32 -19.19 0.60 -11.97
CA GLU A 32 -18.68 1.73 -12.76
C GLU A 32 -19.75 2.27 -13.72
N ASP A 33 -20.48 1.41 -14.40
CA ASP A 33 -21.59 1.79 -15.29
C ASP A 33 -22.62 2.64 -14.54
N ARG A 34 -22.93 2.25 -13.30
CA ARG A 34 -23.84 3.03 -12.43
C ARG A 34 -23.26 4.38 -12.07
N ARG A 35 -21.97 4.44 -11.73
CA ARG A 35 -21.27 5.69 -11.41
C ARG A 35 -21.30 6.64 -12.61
N MET A 36 -20.99 6.14 -13.79
CA MET A 36 -21.03 6.90 -15.05
C MET A 36 -22.44 7.37 -15.40
N ALA A 37 -23.46 6.59 -15.05
CA ALA A 37 -24.86 6.96 -15.20
C ALA A 37 -25.39 7.92 -14.10
N GLY A 38 -24.54 8.37 -13.16
CA GLY A 38 -24.96 9.23 -12.05
C GLY A 38 -25.92 8.57 -11.06
N ARG A 39 -25.99 7.23 -11.06
CA ARG A 39 -26.86 6.45 -10.18
C ARG A 39 -26.15 6.15 -8.87
N PRO A 40 -26.91 5.98 -7.76
CA PRO A 40 -26.32 5.53 -6.51
C PRO A 40 -25.64 4.17 -6.69
N LEU A 41 -24.48 4.04 -6.03
CA LEU A 41 -23.75 2.77 -5.91
C LEU A 41 -24.62 1.76 -5.16
N GLN A 42 -24.50 0.49 -5.52
CA GLN A 42 -25.27 -0.60 -4.94
C GLN A 42 -24.49 -1.34 -3.87
N SER A 43 -25.22 -2.05 -3.01
CA SER A 43 -24.61 -3.00 -2.09
C SER A 43 -24.03 -4.20 -2.85
N THR A 44 -23.09 -4.89 -2.23
CA THR A 44 -22.46 -6.08 -2.82
C THR A 44 -23.48 -7.15 -3.18
N GLU A 45 -24.51 -7.36 -2.36
CA GLU A 45 -25.57 -8.35 -2.62
C GLU A 45 -26.36 -8.03 -3.88
N MET A 46 -26.62 -6.74 -4.12
CA MET A 46 -27.32 -6.27 -5.32
C MET A 46 -26.47 -6.45 -6.58
N LEU A 47 -25.17 -6.18 -6.49
CA LEU A 47 -24.22 -6.40 -7.59
C LEU A 47 -24.09 -7.90 -7.90
N VAL A 48 -24.03 -8.75 -6.87
CA VAL A 48 -24.02 -10.21 -7.05
C VAL A 48 -25.31 -10.70 -7.70
N ARG A 49 -26.46 -10.17 -7.30
CA ARG A 49 -27.73 -10.52 -7.93
C ARG A 49 -27.76 -10.11 -9.41
N GLU A 50 -27.32 -8.91 -9.74
CA GLU A 50 -27.23 -8.44 -11.12
C GLU A 50 -26.23 -9.28 -11.94
N LEU A 51 -25.10 -9.65 -11.35
CA LEU A 51 -24.14 -10.55 -11.99
C LEU A 51 -24.75 -11.93 -12.24
N ARG A 52 -25.53 -12.47 -11.30
CA ARG A 52 -26.25 -13.74 -11.42
C ARG A 52 -27.29 -13.73 -12.53
N GLU A 53 -28.00 -12.61 -12.70
CA GLU A 53 -28.94 -12.44 -13.80
C GLU A 53 -28.22 -12.44 -15.16
N ARG A 54 -27.02 -11.87 -15.23
CA ARG A 54 -26.19 -11.83 -16.46
C ARG A 54 -25.45 -13.14 -16.75
N GLN A 55 -25.05 -13.87 -15.71
CA GLN A 55 -24.23 -15.09 -15.78
C GLN A 55 -24.83 -16.22 -14.90
N PRO A 56 -26.02 -16.73 -15.23
CA PRO A 56 -26.70 -17.74 -14.41
C PRO A 56 -25.92 -19.06 -14.30
N GLN A 57 -25.07 -19.36 -15.29
CA GLN A 57 -24.30 -20.59 -15.38
C GLN A 57 -23.05 -20.61 -14.49
N TRP A 58 -22.72 -19.52 -13.79
CA TRP A 58 -21.51 -19.47 -12.96
C TRP A 58 -21.67 -20.21 -11.62
N PRO A 59 -20.68 -21.02 -11.19
CA PRO A 59 -20.72 -21.68 -9.88
C PRO A 59 -20.72 -20.68 -8.71
N GLU A 60 -21.43 -21.02 -7.62
CA GLU A 60 -21.45 -20.23 -6.38
C GLU A 60 -20.08 -19.99 -5.79
N ASP A 61 -19.24 -21.02 -5.74
CA ASP A 61 -17.88 -20.90 -5.22
C ASP A 61 -17.01 -19.94 -6.04
N ALA A 62 -17.26 -19.84 -7.35
CA ALA A 62 -16.54 -18.90 -8.20
C ALA A 62 -16.99 -17.45 -7.95
N ILE A 63 -18.30 -17.25 -7.77
CA ILE A 63 -18.86 -15.94 -7.42
C ILE A 63 -18.39 -15.50 -6.04
N HIS A 64 -18.44 -16.37 -5.03
CA HIS A 64 -17.94 -16.07 -3.68
C HIS A 64 -16.46 -15.68 -3.68
N ARG A 65 -15.60 -16.43 -4.38
CA ARG A 65 -14.17 -16.10 -4.51
C ARG A 65 -13.96 -14.78 -5.25
N GLY A 66 -14.73 -14.53 -6.30
CA GLY A 66 -14.68 -13.27 -7.03
C GLY A 66 -15.12 -12.06 -6.21
N VAL A 67 -16.18 -12.20 -5.42
CA VAL A 67 -16.64 -11.17 -4.48
C VAL A 67 -15.55 -10.85 -3.46
N ALA A 68 -14.89 -11.87 -2.90
CA ALA A 68 -13.78 -11.65 -1.98
C ALA A 68 -12.64 -10.85 -2.64
N HIS A 69 -12.28 -11.18 -3.89
CA HIS A 69 -11.29 -10.42 -4.66
C HIS A 69 -11.72 -8.98 -4.93
N PHE A 70 -12.97 -8.79 -5.32
CA PHE A 70 -13.56 -7.47 -5.56
C PHE A 70 -13.48 -6.58 -4.30
N LEU A 71 -13.90 -7.10 -3.14
CA LEU A 71 -13.85 -6.36 -1.89
C LEU A 71 -12.41 -6.05 -1.45
N ALA A 72 -11.50 -7.01 -1.58
CA ALA A 72 -10.09 -6.79 -1.27
C ALA A 72 -9.48 -5.68 -2.15
N TRP A 73 -9.83 -5.65 -3.44
CA TRP A 73 -9.36 -4.62 -4.35
C TRP A 73 -9.95 -3.25 -4.01
N MET A 74 -11.26 -3.16 -3.76
CA MET A 74 -11.93 -1.91 -3.36
C MET A 74 -11.38 -1.33 -2.06
N LEU A 75 -11.08 -2.18 -1.07
CA LEU A 75 -10.45 -1.75 0.18
C LEU A 75 -9.03 -1.23 -0.03
N ALA A 76 -8.24 -1.92 -0.86
CA ALA A 76 -6.89 -1.48 -1.19
C ALA A 76 -6.89 -0.13 -1.92
N ASP A 77 -7.79 0.05 -2.88
CA ASP A 77 -7.96 1.32 -3.61
C ASP A 77 -8.36 2.46 -2.66
N HIS A 78 -9.34 2.21 -1.78
CA HIS A 78 -9.77 3.21 -0.82
C HIS A 78 -8.67 3.59 0.18
N ALA A 79 -7.93 2.61 0.70
CA ALA A 79 -6.79 2.84 1.58
C ALA A 79 -5.69 3.66 0.88
N ALA A 80 -5.40 3.36 -0.39
CA ALA A 80 -4.44 4.11 -1.19
C ALA A 80 -4.90 5.57 -1.40
N HIS A 81 -6.19 5.78 -1.67
CA HIS A 81 -6.75 7.13 -1.83
C HIS A 81 -6.66 7.95 -0.53
N ILE A 82 -7.00 7.36 0.62
CA ILE A 82 -6.86 8.01 1.93
C ILE A 82 -5.39 8.36 2.21
N ALA A 83 -4.47 7.41 1.99
CA ALA A 83 -3.04 7.64 2.21
C ALA A 83 -2.50 8.75 1.29
N TRP A 84 -2.92 8.79 0.03
CA TRP A 84 -2.58 9.85 -0.90
C TRP A 84 -3.09 11.22 -0.42
N ARG A 85 -4.35 11.31 0.00
CA ARG A 85 -4.95 12.54 0.52
C ARG A 85 -4.24 13.03 1.78
N GLN A 86 -3.87 12.14 2.70
CA GLN A 86 -3.11 12.49 3.90
C GLN A 86 -1.72 13.05 3.54
N ARG A 87 -1.01 12.42 2.60
CA ARG A 87 0.28 12.92 2.12
C ARG A 87 0.15 14.29 1.46
N TYR A 88 -0.89 14.48 0.64
CA TYR A 88 -1.17 15.77 0.01
C TYR A 88 -1.39 16.87 1.05
N LEU A 89 -2.25 16.64 2.04
CA LEU A 89 -2.50 17.60 3.12
C LEU A 89 -1.24 17.90 3.93
N ALA A 90 -0.48 16.87 4.32
CA ALA A 90 0.78 17.06 5.05
C ALA A 90 1.79 17.90 4.26
N ASN A 91 1.89 17.67 2.96
CA ASN A 91 2.76 18.47 2.09
C ASN A 91 2.26 19.91 1.98
N VAL A 92 0.98 20.15 1.73
CA VAL A 92 0.41 21.51 1.68
C VAL A 92 0.67 22.26 2.98
N HIS A 93 0.44 21.63 4.14
CA HIS A 93 0.74 22.24 5.44
C HIS A 93 2.24 22.53 5.63
N ARG A 94 3.13 21.68 5.11
CA ARG A 94 4.59 21.93 5.15
C ARG A 94 4.99 23.14 4.32
N TRP A 95 4.35 23.36 3.17
CA TRP A 95 4.62 24.52 2.30
C TRP A 95 3.95 25.80 2.78
N ALA A 96 2.81 25.70 3.47
CA ALA A 96 2.08 26.83 4.03
C ALA A 96 2.59 27.26 5.42
N ALA A 97 3.42 26.44 6.09
CA ALA A 97 4.02 26.83 7.35
C ALA A 97 4.99 28.00 7.10
N PRO A 98 4.75 29.20 7.68
CA PRO A 98 5.72 30.28 7.59
C PRO A 98 7.04 29.77 8.12
N ALA A 99 8.14 30.09 7.42
CA ALA A 99 9.48 29.76 7.87
C ALA A 99 9.61 30.21 9.33
N ARG A 100 9.58 29.26 10.27
CA ARG A 100 9.77 29.58 11.68
C ARG A 100 11.09 30.34 11.72
N PRO A 101 11.12 31.60 12.18
CA PRO A 101 12.38 32.31 12.29
C PRO A 101 13.28 31.40 13.12
N ARG A 102 14.42 30.99 12.54
CA ARG A 102 15.49 30.36 13.31
C ARG A 102 15.69 31.31 14.47
N THR A 103 15.23 30.92 15.66
CA THR A 103 15.58 31.63 16.87
C THR A 103 17.09 31.64 16.82
N ALA A 104 17.66 32.84 16.60
CA ALA A 104 19.08 33.05 16.66
C ALA A 104 19.48 32.45 18.00
N ARG A 105 20.13 31.29 17.94
CA ARG A 105 20.68 30.60 19.10
C ARG A 105 21.57 31.66 19.70
N ARG A 106 21.09 32.29 20.78
CA ARG A 106 21.80 33.32 21.52
C ARG A 106 23.24 32.82 21.60
N ALA A 107 24.15 33.59 21.01
CA ALA A 107 25.54 33.58 21.39
C ALA A 107 25.53 33.90 22.89
N ARG A 108 25.40 32.86 23.71
CA ARG A 108 25.73 32.93 25.11
C ARG A 108 27.24 32.96 25.08
N GLY A 109 27.77 34.16 25.26
CA GLY A 109 29.21 34.37 25.34
C GLY A 109 29.82 33.32 26.24
N ASP A 110 30.84 32.66 25.72
CA ASP A 110 31.87 32.05 26.55
C ASP A 110 32.39 33.16 27.48
N PRO A 111 32.24 33.04 28.80
CA PRO A 111 33.16 33.75 29.68
C PRO A 111 34.50 33.02 29.54
N GLU A 112 35.46 33.72 28.95
CA GLU A 112 36.90 33.50 29.02
C GLU A 112 37.33 32.20 29.72
N ARG A 113 37.57 31.16 28.92
CA ARG A 113 38.39 30.03 29.37
C ARG A 113 39.85 30.45 29.13
N PRO A 114 40.67 30.65 30.17
CA PRO A 114 42.08 30.96 29.96
C PRO A 114 42.79 29.80 29.24
N PRO A 115 43.84 30.08 28.47
CA PRO A 115 44.55 29.06 27.70
C PRO A 115 45.13 27.98 28.62
N PRO A 116 45.12 26.70 28.21
CA PRO A 116 45.75 25.65 28.99
C PRO A 116 47.26 25.87 29.03
N ALA A 117 47.80 25.94 30.24
CA ALA A 117 49.23 25.95 30.50
C ALA A 117 49.87 24.70 29.88
N THR A 118 50.87 24.93 29.04
CA THR A 118 51.78 23.90 28.54
C THR A 118 52.62 23.41 29.72
N GLY A 119 52.28 22.26 30.28
CA GLY A 119 53.01 21.63 31.37
C GLY A 119 52.86 20.13 31.26
N GLY A 120 53.88 19.49 30.69
CA GLY A 120 53.92 18.06 30.47
C GLY A 120 53.89 17.24 31.75
N ALA A 121 53.29 16.06 31.63
CA ALA A 121 53.68 14.83 32.31
C ALA A 121 52.81 13.69 31.75
N GLU A 122 53.32 13.01 30.72
CA GLU A 122 53.21 11.54 30.70
C GLU A 122 53.92 11.01 31.97
N PRO A 123 53.47 9.91 32.61
CA PRO A 123 53.37 8.65 31.90
C PRO A 123 52.26 7.67 32.33
N ASP A 124 52.05 6.74 31.41
CA ASP A 124 51.91 5.30 31.63
C ASP A 124 50.64 4.67 32.24
N THR A 125 50.14 3.73 31.42
CA THR A 125 49.95 2.31 31.80
C THR A 125 48.61 1.87 32.39
N THR A 126 47.91 1.04 31.59
CA THR A 126 46.85 0.05 31.94
C THR A 126 45.52 0.60 32.48
N ALA A 127 44.33 0.03 32.24
CA ALA A 127 43.95 -1.26 31.69
C ALA A 127 42.54 -1.15 31.09
N ILE A 128 42.33 -1.86 29.98
CA ILE A 128 41.02 -2.24 29.50
C ILE A 128 40.54 -3.41 30.37
N PRO A 129 39.30 -3.39 30.87
CA PRO A 129 38.56 -4.64 30.98
C PRO A 129 37.27 -4.60 30.15
N THR A 130 37.31 -5.40 29.10
CA THR A 130 36.17 -6.10 28.53
C THR A 130 35.44 -6.86 29.64
N ARG A 131 34.11 -6.72 29.75
CA ARG A 131 33.26 -7.90 29.97
C ARG A 131 31.82 -7.70 29.47
N PRO A 132 31.20 -8.76 28.94
CA PRO A 132 29.92 -8.74 28.26
C PRO A 132 28.76 -9.15 29.20
N GLY A 133 27.55 -8.74 28.80
CA GLY A 133 26.27 -9.46 28.93
C GLY A 133 25.86 -10.01 30.29
N ILE A 134 24.70 -9.57 30.80
CA ILE A 134 23.85 -10.42 31.64
C ILE A 134 22.39 -10.24 31.20
N PHE A 135 21.74 -11.40 31.04
CA PHE A 135 20.31 -11.67 30.90
C PHE A 135 19.48 -11.11 32.06
#